data_AF-A0A2V8EQW0-F1
#
_entry.id   AF-A0A2V8EQW0-F1
#
_cell.length_a   1.000
_cell.length_b   1.000
_cell.length_c   1.000
_cell.angle_alpha   90.00
_cell.angle_beta   90.00
_cell.angle_gamma   90.00
#
_symmetry.space_group_name_H-M   'P 1'
#
loop_
_entity.id
_entity.type
_entity.pdbx_description
1 polymer ?
#
loop_
_entity_poly.entity_id
_entity_poly.type
_entity_poly.pdbx_seq_one_letter_code
_entity_poly.pdbx_strand_id
1 'polypeptide(L)' 'MDALVEEPAFAANLTARRGEFQFGAPLPIGETGTVDYGEGKAVVVVSSGAGSIIPPTETVRTESRTIDGVRFVFQLAL' A
#
# COMPACT_ATOMS: atom_id res chain seq x y z
N MET A 1 -4.47 10.91 -7.46
CA MET A 1 -5.50 9.86 -7.62
C MET A 1 -5.12 8.93 -8.74
N ASP A 2 -4.68 9.49 -9.86
CA ASP A 2 -4.32 8.80 -11.09
C ASP A 2 -3.43 7.57 -10.87
N ALA A 3 -2.27 7.70 -10.21
CA ALA A 3 -1.37 6.58 -9.95
C ALA A 3 -2.04 5.38 -9.25
N LEU A 4 -2.96 5.62 -8.31
CA LEU A 4 -3.65 4.55 -7.57
C LEU A 4 -4.63 3.76 -8.44
N VAL A 5 -5.25 4.44 -9.42
CA VAL A 5 -6.26 3.85 -10.30
C VAL A 5 -5.60 3.22 -11.53
N GLU A 6 -4.61 3.89 -12.11
CA GLU A 6 -4.00 3.52 -13.38
C GLU A 6 -3.06 2.32 -13.26
N GLU A 7 -2.20 2.30 -12.24
CA GLU A 7 -1.19 1.25 -12.05
C GLU A 7 -1.80 -0.17 -12.00
N PRO A 8 -2.86 -0.44 -11.22
CA PRO A 8 -3.44 -1.78 -11.19
C PRO A 8 -4.39 -2.07 -12.35
N ALA A 9 -4.90 -1.07 -13.08
CA ALA A 9 -6.11 -1.17 -13.91
C ALA A 9 -6.12 -2.36 -14.88
N PHE A 10 -5.03 -2.60 -15.60
CA PHE A 10 -4.99 -3.61 -16.65
C PHE A 10 -4.51 -4.98 -16.17
N ALA A 11 -3.66 -5.03 -15.14
CA ALA A 11 -2.96 -6.25 -14.73
C ALA A 11 -3.32 -6.73 -13.32
N ALA A 12 -4.32 -6.14 -12.66
CA ALA A 12 -4.68 -6.44 -11.26
C ALA A 12 -4.79 -7.93 -10.95
N ASN A 13 -5.48 -8.72 -11.79
CA ASN A 13 -5.64 -10.16 -11.56
C ASN A 13 -4.29 -10.90 -11.64
N LEU A 14 -3.52 -10.65 -12.69
CA LEU A 14 -2.20 -11.26 -12.87
C LEU A 14 -1.26 -10.92 -11.71
N THR A 15 -1.19 -9.64 -11.34
CA THR A 15 -0.34 -9.17 -10.24
C THR A 15 -0.79 -9.72 -8.90
N ALA A 16 -2.11 -9.77 -8.63
CA ALA A 16 -2.65 -10.37 -7.41
C ALA A 16 -2.29 -11.85 -7.28
N ARG A 17 -2.39 -12.61 -8.39
CA ARG A 17 -1.99 -14.03 -8.41
C ARG A 17 -0.51 -14.22 -8.15
N ARG A 18 0.36 -13.35 -8.67
CA ARG A 18 1.79 -13.39 -8.34
C ARG A 18 2.03 -13.00 -6.87
N GLY A 19 1.24 -12.08 -6.34
CA GLY A 19 1.22 -11.69 -4.93
C GLY A 19 0.95 -12.85 -3.97
N GLU A 20 0.07 -13.79 -4.33
CA GLU A 20 -0.21 -14.99 -3.50
C GLU A 20 1.06 -15.80 -3.21
N PHE A 21 1.97 -15.91 -4.18
CA PHE A 21 3.24 -16.61 -4.01
C PHE A 21 4.27 -15.74 -3.30
N GLN A 22 4.40 -14.47 -3.69
CA GLN A 22 5.33 -13.53 -3.06
C GLN A 22 5.06 -13.38 -1.56
N PHE A 23 3.79 -13.30 -1.19
CA PHE A 23 3.34 -13.11 0.19
C PHE A 23 2.80 -14.40 0.83
N GLY A 24 3.05 -15.57 0.22
CA GLY A 24 2.68 -16.86 0.79
C GLY A 24 1.25 -16.92 1.35
N ALA A 25 0.29 -16.25 0.71
CA ALA A 25 -1.06 -16.05 1.26
C ALA A 25 -1.78 -17.36 1.65
N PRO A 26 -1.57 -18.49 0.94
CA PRO A 26 -2.15 -19.78 1.34
C PRO A 26 -1.35 -20.56 2.40
N LEU A 27 -0.14 -20.12 2.76
CA LEU A 27 0.72 -20.85 3.71
C LEU A 27 0.23 -20.59 5.16
N PRO A 28 0.17 -21.63 6.01
CA PRO A 28 -0.11 -21.43 7.42
C PRO A 28 1.05 -20.65 8.07
N ILE A 29 0.74 -19.89 9.12
CA ILE A 29 1.77 -19.22 9.92
C ILE A 29 2.55 -20.29 10.70
N GLY A 30 3.88 -20.25 10.65
CA GLY A 30 4.73 -21.19 11.37
C GLY A 30 6.11 -21.37 10.74
N GLU A 31 6.99 -22.08 11.43
CA GLU A 31 8.41 -22.27 11.05
C GLU A 31 8.61 -22.89 9.65
N THR A 32 7.64 -23.67 9.17
CA THR A 32 7.65 -24.28 7.82
C THR A 32 6.67 -23.60 6.85
N GLY A 33 6.11 -22.45 7.23
CA GLY A 33 5.14 -21.69 6.44
C GLY A 33 5.49 -20.21 6.43
N THR A 34 4.50 -19.34 6.58
CA THR A 34 4.74 -17.89 6.65
C THR A 34 5.38 -17.53 8.00
N VAL A 35 6.59 -16.97 7.95
CA VAL A 35 7.35 -16.54 9.13
C VAL A 35 7.43 -15.01 9.27
N ASP A 36 7.51 -14.29 8.15
CA ASP A 36 7.67 -12.83 8.07
C ASP A 36 7.52 -12.34 6.63
N TYR A 37 7.38 -11.02 6.42
CA TYR A 37 7.30 -10.36 5.11
C TYR A 37 8.43 -9.35 4.84
N GLY A 38 9.47 -9.33 5.68
CA GLY A 38 10.58 -8.40 5.61
C GLY A 38 10.26 -7.05 6.25
N GLU A 39 9.27 -6.34 5.70
CA GLU A 39 8.86 -5.01 6.21
C GLU A 39 7.91 -5.09 7.42
N GLY A 40 7.28 -6.25 7.64
CA GLY A 40 6.31 -6.45 8.71
C GLY A 40 5.81 -7.88 8.83
N LYS A 41 4.92 -8.11 9.80
CA LYS A 41 4.38 -9.44 10.14
C LYS A 41 3.18 -9.89 9.31
N ALA A 42 2.51 -8.95 8.65
CA ALA A 42 1.40 -9.24 7.78
C ALA A 42 1.37 -8.22 6.65
N VAL A 43 1.05 -8.69 5.45
CA VAL A 43 0.39 -7.82 4.49
C VAL A 43 -1.00 -7.54 5.06
N VAL A 44 -1.35 -6.28 5.26
CA VAL A 44 -2.73 -5.91 5.57
C VAL A 44 -3.55 -6.16 4.30
N VAL A 45 -3.91 -7.42 4.09
CA VAL A 45 -5.03 -7.77 3.24
C VAL A 45 -6.24 -7.43 4.10
N VAL A 46 -6.82 -6.25 3.88
CA VAL A 46 -8.14 -5.92 4.41
C VAL A 46 -9.00 -7.14 4.11
N SER A 47 -9.47 -7.83 5.16
CA SER A 47 -10.08 -9.15 5.01
C SER A 47 -11.12 -9.09 3.89
N SER A 48 -10.86 -9.76 2.76
CA SER A 48 -11.79 -9.91 1.64
C SER A 48 -12.32 -8.66 0.90
N GLY A 49 -11.69 -7.47 0.99
CA GLY A 49 -12.20 -6.30 0.27
C GLY A 49 -11.13 -5.27 -0.11
N ALA A 50 -11.35 -4.56 -1.22
CA ALA A 50 -10.61 -3.34 -1.48
C ALA A 50 -10.85 -2.37 -0.30
N GLY A 51 -9.78 -1.92 0.36
CA GLY A 51 -9.89 -0.91 1.41
C GLY A 51 -10.64 0.32 0.88
N SER A 52 -11.38 1.01 1.75
CA SER A 52 -12.06 2.24 1.34
C SER A 52 -11.03 3.32 1.01
N ILE A 53 -11.31 4.08 -0.06
CA ILE A 53 -10.50 5.21 -0.50
C ILE A 53 -11.33 6.48 -0.41
N ILE A 54 -10.80 7.50 0.28
CA ILE A 54 -11.37 8.84 0.33
C ILE A 54 -10.45 9.77 -0.49
N PRO A 55 -10.99 10.62 -1.38
CA PRO A 55 -10.17 11.56 -2.11
C PRO A 55 -9.41 12.53 -1.20
N PRO A 56 -8.13 12.85 -1.49
CA PRO A 56 -7.41 13.85 -0.73
C PRO A 56 -8.11 15.19 -0.94
N THR A 57 -8.32 15.92 0.15
CA THR A 57 -8.82 17.30 0.08
C THR A 57 -7.78 18.23 -0.53
N GLU A 58 -6.50 17.85 -0.45
CA GLU A 58 -5.39 18.56 -1.07
C GLU A 58 -4.22 17.61 -1.37
N THR A 59 -3.50 17.86 -2.45
CA THR A 59 -2.25 17.17 -2.80
C THR A 59 -1.07 18.11 -2.59
N VAL A 60 0.03 17.59 -2.04
CA VAL A 60 1.26 18.35 -1.82
C VAL A 60 1.82 18.84 -3.16
N ARG A 61 1.89 20.16 -3.33
CA ARG A 61 2.53 20.84 -4.47
C ARG A 61 3.58 21.86 -4.05
N THR A 62 3.70 22.12 -2.76
CA THR A 62 4.62 23.09 -2.16
C THR A 62 5.61 22.37 -1.24
N GLU A 63 6.76 23.00 -0.99
CA GLU A 63 7.84 22.40 -0.20
C GLU A 63 7.54 22.33 1.30
N SER A 64 6.65 23.17 1.83
CA SER A 64 6.27 23.11 3.26
C SER A 64 4.87 23.63 3.55
N ARG A 65 4.32 23.21 4.70
CA ARG A 65 3.02 23.66 5.24
C ARG A 65 2.95 23.46 6.74
N THR A 66 2.21 24.32 7.44
CA THR A 66 1.84 24.09 8.85
C THR A 66 0.50 23.37 8.93
N ILE A 67 0.46 22.23 9.63
CA ILE A 67 -0.75 21.46 9.94
C ILE A 67 -0.83 21.37 11.46
N ASP A 68 -1.92 21.85 12.04
CA ASP A 68 -2.13 21.86 13.50
C ASP A 68 -0.96 22.51 14.27
N GLY A 69 -0.47 23.66 13.79
CA GLY A 69 0.64 24.38 14.39
C GLY A 69 2.04 23.76 14.16
N VAL A 70 2.14 22.57 13.58
CA VAL A 70 3.41 21.89 13.28
C VAL A 70 3.81 22.10 11.82
N ARG A 71 5.07 22.50 11.58
CA ARG A 71 5.59 22.68 10.22
C ARG A 71 6.06 21.36 9.62
N PHE A 72 5.44 20.97 8.51
CA PHE A 72 5.81 19.85 7.65
C PHE A 72 6.62 20.36 6.45
N VAL A 73 7.70 19.67 6.12
CA VAL A 73 8.51 19.90 4.91
C VAL A 73 8.41 18.65 4.06
N PHE A 74 8.04 18.82 2.79
CA PHE A 74 7.82 17.72 1.86
C PHE A 74 8.92 17.70 0.81
N GLN A 75 9.52 16.53 0.64
CA GLN A 75 10.44 16.24 -0.46
C GLN A 75 9.79 15.15 -1.30
N LEU A 76 9.36 15.52 -2.50
CA LEU A 76 8.81 14.55 -3.46
C LEU A 76 9.98 13.86 -4.18
N ALA A 77 9.75 12.61 -4.57
CA ALA A 77 10.66 11.93 -5.49
C ALA A 77 10.68 12.66 -6.84
N LEU A 78 11.84 12.65 -7.50
CA LEU A 78 12.02 13.21 -8.85
C LEU A 78 11.23 12.42 -9.90
#